data_AF-A0A1S8LVG7-F1
#
_entry.id   AF-A0A1S8LVG7-F1
#
_cell.length_a   1.000
_cell.length_b   1.000
_cell.length_c   1.000
_cell.angle_alpha   90.00
_cell.angle_beta   90.00
_cell.angle_gamma   90.00
#
_symmetry.space_group_name_H-M   'P 1'
#
loop_
_entity.id
_entity.type
_entity.pdbx_description
1 polymer ?
#
loop_
_entity_poly.entity_id
_entity_poly.type
_entity_poly.pdbx_seq_one_letter_code
_entity_poly.pdbx_strand_id
1 'polypeptide(L)'
;MDSFIKELRKGIDKTEAVKNDIKREQRVLNNGLSSDIGKAVQGDVTKLINSSKSILDIMVRMSIKLNTAKTEFINADKNSFDLKAFQPKGIYRGYETSKGSKEKANPLLD
;
A
#
# COMPACT_ATOMS: atom_id res chain seq x y z
N MET A 1 0.69 3.13 6.61
CA MET A 1 0.89 2.26 5.43
C MET A 1 1.98 1.21 5.67
N ASP A 2 3.18 1.59 6.13
CA ASP A 2 4.29 0.63 6.34
C ASP A 2 4.03 -0.42 7.43
N SER A 3 3.40 -0.01 8.53
CA SER A 3 2.94 -0.94 9.56
C SER A 3 1.98 -2.00 9.00
N PHE A 4 1.05 -1.60 8.12
CA PHE A 4 0.12 -2.51 7.47
C PHE A 4 0.82 -3.48 6.51
N ILE A 5 1.75 -3.01 5.68
CA ILE A 5 2.53 -3.86 4.77
C ILE A 5 3.37 -4.88 5.56
N LYS A 6 3.92 -4.48 6.72
CA LYS A 6 4.67 -5.37 7.61
C LYS A 6 3.78 -6.46 8.21
N GLU A 7 2.60 -6.13 8.70
CA GLU A 7 1.64 -7.11 9.21
C GLU A 7 1.12 -8.04 8.09
N LEU A 8 0.92 -7.50 6.88
CA LEU A 8 0.54 -8.30 5.71
C LEU A 8 1.60 -9.35 5.36
N ARG A 9 2.89 -8.99 5.41
CA ARG A 9 4.01 -9.93 5.22
C ARG A 9 4.02 -11.03 6.29
N LYS A 10 3.85 -10.68 7.57
CA LYS A 10 3.74 -11.68 8.64
C LYS A 10 2.55 -12.63 8.42
N GLY A 11 1.43 -12.11 7.92
CA GLY A 11 0.27 -12.90 7.56
C GLY A 11 0.58 -13.91 6.45
N ILE A 12 1.25 -13.47 5.38
CA ILE A 12 1.73 -14.32 4.28
C ILE A 12 2.58 -15.47 4.83
N ASP A 13 3.59 -15.17 5.66
CA ASP A 13 4.51 -16.16 6.22
C ASP A 13 3.78 -17.22 7.06
N LYS A 14 2.82 -16.79 7.90
CA LYS A 14 2.01 -17.70 8.73
C LYS A 14 1.11 -18.59 7.87
N THR A 15 0.45 -18.04 6.86
CA THR A 15 -0.42 -18.82 5.95
C THR A 15 0.38 -19.82 5.13
N GLU A 16 1.61 -19.46 4.73
CA GLU A 16 2.54 -20.36 4.06
C GLU A 16 2.94 -21.54 4.96
N ALA A 17 3.27 -21.28 6.23
CA ALA A 17 3.59 -22.31 7.21
C ALA A 17 2.43 -23.29 7.41
N VAL A 18 1.22 -22.77 7.66
CA VAL A 18 0.01 -23.60 7.84
C VAL A 18 -0.29 -24.44 6.60
N LYS A 19 -0.17 -23.87 5.39
CA LYS A 19 -0.32 -24.63 4.12
C LYS A 19 0.66 -25.79 4.03
N ASN A 20 1.90 -25.60 4.47
CA ASN A 20 2.94 -26.63 4.43
C ASN A 20 2.71 -27.73 5.49
N ASP A 21 2.23 -27.37 6.68
CA ASP A 21 1.82 -28.33 7.71
C ASP A 21 0.66 -29.20 7.23
N ILE A 22 -0.38 -28.61 6.64
CA ILE A 22 -1.52 -29.33 6.07
C ILE A 22 -1.06 -30.32 4.98
N LYS A 23 -0.13 -29.90 4.10
CA LYS A 23 0.46 -30.79 3.09
C LYS A 23 1.22 -31.97 3.71
N ARG A 24 1.93 -31.75 4.82
CA ARG A 24 2.65 -32.82 5.53
C ARG A 24 1.65 -33.84 6.09
N GLU A 25 0.60 -33.37 6.75
CA GLU A 25 -0.44 -34.25 7.31
C GLU A 25 -1.21 -35.00 6.22
N GLN A 26 -1.48 -34.36 5.08
CA GLN A 26 -2.09 -35.02 3.93
C GLN A 26 -1.28 -36.23 3.44
N ARG A 27 0.06 -36.13 3.42
CA ARG A 27 0.92 -37.26 3.03
C ARG A 27 0.83 -38.42 4.02
N VAL A 28 0.76 -38.12 5.32
CA VAL A 28 0.60 -39.14 6.36
C VAL A 28 -0.73 -39.85 6.21
N LEU A 29 -1.82 -39.11 5.97
CA LEU A 29 -3.15 -39.67 5.73
C LEU A 29 -3.19 -40.58 4.50
N ASN A 30 -2.63 -40.12 3.37
CA ASN A 30 -2.60 -40.90 2.13
C ASN A 30 -1.82 -42.22 2.27
N ASN A 31 -0.80 -42.26 3.12
CA ASN A 31 0.04 -43.43 3.33
C ASN A 31 -0.47 -44.36 4.44
N GLY A 32 -1.38 -43.89 5.31
CA GLY A 32 -1.80 -44.61 6.52
C GLY A 32 -3.26 -45.09 6.53
N LEU A 33 -4.15 -44.55 5.70
CA LEU A 33 -5.58 -44.88 5.72
C LEU A 33 -6.16 -45.09 4.31
N SER A 34 -6.35 -46.36 3.93
CA SER A 34 -7.09 -46.78 2.73
C SER A 34 -8.56 -47.09 3.06
N SER A 35 -9.27 -46.15 3.68
CA SER A 35 -10.71 -46.28 3.93
C SER A 35 -11.49 -45.16 3.24
N ASP A 36 -12.80 -45.33 3.06
CA ASP A 36 -13.65 -44.28 2.46
C ASP A 36 -13.69 -43.01 3.33
N ILE A 37 -13.46 -43.14 4.65
CA ILE A 37 -13.25 -42.00 5.56
C ILE A 37 -11.94 -41.28 5.19
N GLY A 38 -10.87 -42.01 4.90
CA GLY A 38 -9.60 -41.43 4.42
C GLY A 38 -9.77 -40.62 3.13
N LYS A 39 -10.58 -41.11 2.18
CA LYS A 39 -10.89 -40.39 0.92
C LYS A 39 -11.68 -39.10 1.18
N ALA A 40 -12.67 -39.12 2.07
CA ALA A 40 -13.44 -37.92 2.43
C ALA A 40 -12.55 -36.84 3.06
N VAL A 41 -11.73 -37.24 4.05
CA VAL A 41 -10.76 -36.34 4.71
C VAL A 41 -9.76 -35.78 3.69
N GLN A 42 -9.25 -36.61 2.78
CA GLN A 42 -8.33 -36.17 1.73
C GLN A 42 -8.97 -35.13 0.80
N GLY A 43 -10.25 -35.28 0.48
CA GLY A 43 -11.03 -34.31 -0.28
C GLY A 43 -11.13 -32.96 0.42
N ASP A 44 -11.43 -32.94 1.70
CA ASP A 44 -11.54 -31.70 2.48
C ASP A 44 -10.19 -31.02 2.72
N VAL A 45 -9.13 -31.80 2.98
CA VAL A 45 -7.75 -31.29 3.05
C VAL A 45 -7.34 -30.65 1.72
N THR A 46 -7.73 -31.23 0.59
CA THR A 46 -7.43 -30.66 -0.74
C THR A 46 -8.15 -29.32 -0.95
N LYS A 47 -9.42 -29.21 -0.55
CA LYS A 47 -10.16 -27.93 -0.59
C LYS A 47 -9.47 -26.87 0.28
N LEU A 48 -9.04 -27.24 1.48
CA LEU A 48 -8.34 -26.34 2.40
C LEU A 48 -7.03 -25.82 1.81
N ILE A 49 -6.23 -26.69 1.19
CA ILE A 49 -4.99 -26.29 0.51
C ILE A 49 -5.26 -25.31 -0.62
N ASN A 50 -6.30 -25.55 -1.42
CA ASN A 50 -6.65 -24.68 -2.54
C ASN A 50 -7.16 -23.31 -2.05
N SER A 51 -7.96 -23.27 -0.99
CA SER A 51 -8.38 -22.03 -0.34
C SER A 51 -7.18 -21.23 0.19
N SER A 52 -6.27 -21.89 0.91
CA SER A 52 -5.04 -21.26 1.43
C SER A 52 -4.15 -20.69 0.32
N LYS A 53 -4.05 -21.37 -0.84
CA LYS A 53 -3.33 -20.84 -2.01
C LYS A 53 -3.98 -19.57 -2.55
N SER A 54 -5.31 -19.55 -2.65
CA SER A 54 -6.05 -18.38 -3.15
C SER A 54 -5.88 -17.17 -2.24
N ILE A 55 -5.98 -17.38 -0.91
CA ILE A 55 -5.75 -16.32 0.08
C ILE A 55 -4.32 -15.76 -0.04
N LEU A 56 -3.32 -16.66 -0.15
CA LEU A 56 -1.93 -16.26 -0.30
C LEU A 56 -1.70 -15.41 -1.56
N ASP A 57 -2.27 -15.80 -2.70
CA ASP A 57 -2.17 -15.04 -3.96
C ASP A 57 -2.77 -13.63 -3.82
N ILE A 58 -3.94 -13.51 -3.19
CA ILE A 58 -4.59 -12.21 -2.93
C ILE A 58 -3.71 -11.34 -2.04
N MET A 59 -3.18 -11.89 -0.94
CA MET A 59 -2.32 -11.14 -0.02
C MET A 59 -1.04 -10.65 -0.69
N VAL A 60 -0.42 -11.49 -1.53
CA VAL A 60 0.77 -11.11 -2.31
C VAL A 60 0.45 -9.99 -3.29
N ARG A 61 -0.66 -10.10 -4.05
CA ARG A 61 -1.09 -9.04 -4.98
C ARG A 61 -1.39 -7.73 -4.26
N MET A 62 -2.04 -7.78 -3.09
CA MET A 62 -2.28 -6.59 -2.27
C MET A 62 -0.97 -5.95 -1.81
N SER A 63 -0.01 -6.75 -1.36
CA SER A 63 1.32 -6.27 -0.95
C SER A 63 2.04 -5.53 -2.08
N ILE A 64 2.00 -6.07 -3.30
CA ILE A 64 2.59 -5.44 -4.49
C ILE A 64 1.89 -4.10 -4.77
N LYS A 65 0.55 -4.11 -4.90
CA LYS A 65 -0.23 -2.90 -5.21
C LYS A 65 -0.01 -1.78 -4.19
N LEU A 66 0.05 -2.12 -2.90
CA LEU A 66 0.30 -1.13 -1.85
C LEU A 66 1.71 -0.53 -1.94
N ASN A 67 2.72 -1.33 -2.25
CA ASN A 67 4.08 -0.81 -2.46
C ASN A 67 4.18 0.09 -3.70
N THR A 68 3.49 -0.27 -4.78
CA THR A 68 3.39 0.58 -5.99
C THR A 68 2.70 1.90 -5.68
N ALA A 69 1.51 1.87 -5.06
CA ALA A 69 0.77 3.07 -4.67
C ALA A 69 1.57 3.97 -3.72
N LYS A 70 2.34 3.38 -2.78
CA LYS A 70 3.25 4.14 -1.91
C LYS A 70 4.31 4.89 -2.74
N THR A 71 4.93 4.21 -3.70
CA THR A 71 5.95 4.81 -4.57
C THR A 71 5.38 5.94 -5.41
N GLU A 72 4.20 5.73 -6.00
CA GLU A 72 3.48 6.75 -6.78
C GLU A 72 3.12 7.96 -5.92
N PHE A 73 2.65 7.75 -4.69
CA PHE A 73 2.32 8.84 -3.77
C PHE A 73 3.55 9.68 -3.40
N ILE A 74 4.69 9.03 -3.12
CA ILE A 74 5.96 9.73 -2.84
C ILE A 74 6.43 10.53 -4.06
N ASN A 75 6.30 9.96 -5.26
CA ASN A 75 6.69 10.65 -6.49
C ASN A 75 5.76 11.85 -6.79
N ALA A 76 4.46 11.72 -6.56
CA ALA A 76 3.51 12.82 -6.71
C ALA A 76 3.80 13.96 -5.71
N ASP A 77 4.17 13.63 -4.48
CA ASP A 77 4.54 14.61 -3.45
C ASP A 77 5.84 15.36 -3.82
N LYS A 78 6.86 14.65 -4.32
CA LYS A 78 8.09 15.25 -4.85
C LYS A 78 7.82 16.18 -6.04
N ASN A 79 7.02 15.72 -7.00
CA ASN A 79 6.65 16.50 -8.19
C ASN A 79 5.78 17.72 -7.85
N SER A 80 4.97 17.66 -6.79
CA SER A 80 4.21 18.79 -6.25
C SER A 80 5.14 19.88 -5.67
N PHE A 81 6.28 19.49 -5.09
CA PHE A 81 7.30 20.43 -4.64
C PHE A 81 8.06 21.09 -5.79
N ASP A 82 8.45 20.33 -6.82
CA ASP A 82 9.10 20.87 -8.02
C ASP A 82 8.19 21.79 -8.84
N LEU A 83 6.87 21.50 -8.89
CA LEU A 83 5.87 22.38 -9.52
C LEU A 83 5.66 23.70 -8.77
N LYS A 84 5.91 23.75 -7.45
CA LYS A 84 5.87 24.99 -6.65
C LYS A 84 7.18 25.79 -6.73
N ALA A 85 8.28 25.18 -7.17
CA ALA A 85 9.55 25.86 -7.43
C ALA A 85 9.57 26.57 -8.79
N PHE A 86 8.66 26.23 -9.71
CA PHE A 86 8.39 27.02 -10.91
C PHE A 86 7.48 28.20 -10.56
N GLN A 87 8.09 29.36 -10.37
CA GLN A 87 7.40 30.61 -10.04
C GLN A 87 6.23 30.90 -11.00
N PRO A 88 5.09 31.39 -10.50
CA PRO A 88 3.97 31.78 -11.34
C PRO A 88 4.39 32.95 -12.22
N LYS A 89 4.31 32.79 -13.54
CA LYS A 89 4.31 33.93 -14.46
C LYS A 89 3.13 34.81 -14.07
N GLY A 90 3.42 35.94 -13.42
CA GLY A 90 2.44 36.92 -13.01
C GLY A 90 1.67 37.43 -14.21
N ILE A 91 0.41 36.99 -14.34
CA ILE A 91 -0.57 37.61 -15.21
C ILE A 91 -1.88 37.69 -14.43
N TYR A 92 -1.92 38.54 -13.39
CA TYR A 92 -3.19 39.06 -12.88
C TYR A 92 -3.54 40.31 -13.68
N ARG A 93 -4.57 40.18 -14.52
CA ARG A 93 -5.11 41.22 -15.41
C ARG A 93 -6.40 41.78 -14.80
N GLY A 94 -6.39 43.08 -14.45
CA GLY A 94 -7.56 43.94 -14.14
C GLY A 94 -8.10 43.79 -12.71
N TYR A 95 -8.24 44.82 -11.87
CA TYR A 95 -8.75 46.19 -12.11
C TYR A 95 -8.01 47.26 -11.26
N GLU A 96 -7.82 48.45 -11.85
CA GLU A 96 -7.52 49.77 -11.22
C GLU A 96 -8.55 50.13 -10.12
N THR A 97 -8.38 51.05 -9.15
CA THR A 97 -7.36 52.02 -8.69
C THR A 97 -7.77 52.42 -7.27
N SER A 98 -6.83 52.76 -6.38
CA SER A 98 -7.11 53.69 -5.27
C SER A 98 -5.81 54.32 -4.78
N LYS A 99 -5.65 55.61 -5.12
CA LYS A 99 -4.55 56.49 -4.75
C LYS A 99 -4.38 56.56 -3.23
N GLY A 100 -3.14 56.54 -2.76
CA GLY A 100 -2.78 56.75 -1.36
C GLY A 100 -1.32 57.14 -1.20
N SER A 101 -0.90 58.21 -1.89
CA SER A 101 0.38 58.88 -1.66
C SER A 101 0.40 59.52 -0.26
N LYS A 102 1.38 59.17 0.58
CA LYS A 102 2.01 60.11 1.53
C LYS A 102 3.48 59.75 1.72
N GLU A 103 4.31 60.35 0.87
CA GLU A 103 5.63 60.82 1.31
C GLU A 103 5.45 61.68 2.57
N LYS A 104 6.23 61.40 3.60
CA LYS A 104 6.63 62.38 4.60
C LYS A 104 8.12 62.21 4.84
N ALA A 105 8.90 62.91 4.03
CA ALA A 105 10.18 63.41 4.45
C ALA A 105 10.01 64.83 5.00
N ASN A 106 10.93 65.19 5.91
CA ASN A 106 11.32 66.50 6.42
C ASN A 106 10.60 67.07 7.67
N PRO A 107 11.28 67.98 8.42
CA PRO A 107 12.71 68.00 8.84
C PRO A 107 12.92 68.58 10.28
N LEU A 108 14.20 68.68 10.70
CA LEU A 108 14.80 69.61 11.69
C LEU A 108 15.00 69.18 13.18
N LEU A 109 16.29 69.26 13.55
CA LEU A 109 16.93 69.75 14.80
C LEU A 109 16.87 68.87 16.06
N ASP A 110 17.98 68.20 16.39
CA ASP A 110 19.09 68.75 17.22
C ASP A 110 20.41 68.03 16.87
#